data_AF-A0A7C9UUF3-F1
#
_entry.id   AF-A0A7C9UUF3-F1
#
_cell.length_a   1.000
_cell.length_b   1.000
_cell.length_c   1.000
_cell.angle_alpha   90.00
_cell.angle_beta   90.00
_cell.angle_gamma   90.00
#
_symmetry.space_group_name_H-M   'P 1'
#
loop_
_entity.id
_entity.type
_entity.pdbx_description
1 polymer ?
#
loop_
_entity_poly.entity_id
_entity_poly.type
_entity_poly.pdbx_seq_one_letter_code
_entity_poly.pdbx_strand_id
1 'polypeptide(L)'
;MRFLSVAVLAALALSVPVGALAQVKFKRCLSSAEIQTEQLVRHGVFLREAGNRCDEMLPGTAAKWKKFDERFGPRLKSQTDRRAKMFTREFKKDALKVRTYFDGRLVTYHRNVPLTTAYCAQADKMLDDVNRRGWGGFTEQAKVVQNEVLLDYKACSGG
;
A
#
# COMPACT_ATOMS: atom_id res chain seq x y z
N MET A 1 -47.91 -2.97 58.50
CA MET A 1 -47.54 -3.31 57.09
C MET A 1 -47.18 -1.98 56.42
N ARG A 2 -45.95 -1.48 56.54
CA ARG A 2 -44.78 -1.70 55.67
C ARG A 2 -45.10 -1.88 54.18
N PHE A 3 -44.32 -1.13 53.38
CA PHE A 3 -44.05 -1.25 51.94
C PHE A 3 -44.94 -0.44 50.99
N LEU A 4 -44.56 0.82 50.78
CA LEU A 4 -44.66 1.49 49.47
C LEU A 4 -43.44 2.40 49.27
N SER A 5 -42.27 1.78 49.35
CA SER A 5 -41.09 2.24 48.61
C SER A 5 -41.14 1.51 47.27
N VAL A 6 -40.92 2.21 46.14
CA VAL A 6 -40.48 1.73 44.80
C VAL A 6 -40.96 2.67 43.67
N ALA A 7 -41.82 3.65 43.92
CA ALA A 7 -42.28 4.57 42.85
C ALA A 7 -41.31 5.71 42.47
N VAL A 8 -40.15 5.83 43.15
CA VAL A 8 -39.15 6.90 42.89
C VAL A 8 -37.93 6.38 42.09
N LEU A 9 -37.88 5.09 41.78
CA LEU A 9 -36.76 4.43 41.10
C LEU A 9 -36.95 4.24 39.59
N ALA A 10 -37.86 5.00 38.97
CA ALA A 10 -38.12 4.93 37.52
C ALA A 10 -37.70 6.20 36.75
N ALA A 11 -37.09 7.20 37.41
CA ALA A 11 -36.79 8.51 36.82
C ALA A 11 -35.30 8.76 36.51
N LEU A 12 -34.44 7.72 36.60
CA LEU A 12 -32.98 7.83 36.50
C LEU A 12 -32.34 6.84 35.51
N ALA A 13 -33.06 6.49 34.45
CA ALA A 13 -32.43 6.10 33.19
C ALA A 13 -32.22 7.37 32.35
N LEU A 14 -31.44 8.33 32.87
CA LEU A 14 -30.08 8.54 32.35
C LEU A 14 -30.02 8.26 30.86
N SER A 15 -30.57 9.23 30.14
CA SER A 15 -30.03 9.79 28.91
C SER A 15 -28.50 9.73 28.87
N VAL A 16 -27.97 8.55 28.53
CA VAL A 16 -26.64 8.46 27.94
C VAL A 16 -26.86 8.89 26.50
N PRO A 17 -26.32 10.03 26.05
CA PRO A 17 -26.01 10.15 24.65
C PRO A 17 -24.98 9.06 24.42
N VAL A 18 -25.43 7.90 23.96
CA VAL A 18 -24.59 7.02 23.17
C VAL A 18 -24.31 7.87 21.97
N GLY A 19 -23.27 8.71 22.08
CA GLY A 19 -22.64 9.31 20.93
C GLY A 19 -22.46 8.13 20.02
N ALA A 20 -23.23 8.13 18.94
CA ALA A 20 -22.93 7.30 17.81
C ALA A 20 -21.51 7.71 17.48
N LEU A 21 -20.55 6.97 18.03
CA LEU A 21 -19.29 6.72 17.38
C LEU A 21 -19.77 6.13 16.07
N ALA A 22 -20.01 7.03 15.11
CA ALA A 22 -20.03 6.69 13.72
C ALA A 22 -18.69 6.00 13.56
N GLN A 23 -18.70 4.67 13.69
CA GLN A 23 -17.71 3.82 13.10
C GLN A 23 -17.76 4.24 11.64
N VAL A 24 -16.87 5.17 11.30
CA VAL A 24 -16.66 5.62 9.94
C VAL A 24 -16.39 4.32 9.22
N LYS A 25 -17.40 3.83 8.50
CA LYS A 25 -17.34 2.55 7.81
C LYS A 25 -16.27 2.77 6.77
N PHE A 26 -15.06 2.30 7.07
CA PHE A 26 -13.91 2.45 6.21
C PHE A 26 -14.33 1.96 4.82
N LYS A 27 -14.37 2.88 3.85
CA LYS A 27 -14.47 2.49 2.45
C LYS A 27 -13.10 1.90 2.13
N ARG A 28 -12.87 0.64 2.49
CA ARG A 28 -11.66 -0.13 2.10
C ARG A 28 -11.69 -0.41 0.61
N CYS A 29 -11.95 0.62 -0.18
CA CYS A 29 -12.04 0.53 -1.61
C CYS A 29 -11.20 1.63 -2.23
N LEU A 30 -10.48 1.26 -3.29
CA LEU A 30 -9.69 2.16 -4.10
C LEU A 30 -10.36 2.30 -5.46
N SER A 31 -10.33 3.50 -6.03
CA SER A 31 -10.66 3.68 -7.45
C SER A 31 -9.63 2.99 -8.34
N SER A 32 -9.94 2.76 -9.62
CA SER A 32 -8.98 2.16 -10.56
C SER A 32 -7.68 2.95 -10.67
N ALA A 33 -7.74 4.28 -10.61
CA ALA A 33 -6.56 5.14 -10.63
C ALA A 33 -5.72 4.99 -9.36
N GLU A 34 -6.35 4.73 -8.23
CA GLU A 34 -5.71 4.53 -6.93
C GLU A 34 -5.09 3.14 -6.80
N ILE A 35 -5.77 2.12 -7.33
CA ILE A 35 -5.20 0.78 -7.52
C ILE A 35 -3.93 0.89 -8.37
N GLN A 36 -4.01 1.58 -9.51
CA GLN A 36 -2.85 1.78 -10.37
C GLN A 36 -1.73 2.53 -9.65
N THR A 37 -2.06 3.57 -8.87
CA THR A 37 -1.09 4.31 -8.07
C THR A 37 -0.38 3.39 -7.07
N GLU A 38 -1.13 2.53 -6.36
CA GLU A 38 -0.57 1.57 -5.42
C GLU A 38 0.34 0.56 -6.15
N GLN A 39 -0.12 -0.03 -7.25
CA GLN A 39 0.69 -0.96 -8.05
C GLN A 39 2.03 -0.34 -8.47
N LEU A 40 2.02 0.92 -8.95
CA LEU A 40 3.23 1.63 -9.34
C LEU A 40 4.19 1.85 -8.16
N VAL A 41 3.68 2.27 -7.00
CA VAL A 41 4.52 2.50 -5.83
C VAL A 41 5.12 1.19 -5.32
N ARG A 42 4.32 0.12 -5.22
CA ARG A 42 4.81 -1.18 -4.76
C ARG A 42 5.83 -1.79 -5.71
N HIS A 43 5.61 -1.67 -7.01
CA HIS A 43 6.56 -2.15 -8.02
C HIS A 43 7.91 -1.41 -7.95
N GLY A 44 7.87 -0.09 -7.69
CA GLY A 44 9.09 0.70 -7.46
C GLY A 44 9.86 0.23 -6.22
N VAL A 45 9.16 -0.03 -5.10
CA VAL A 45 9.78 -0.59 -3.89
C VAL A 45 10.36 -1.97 -4.18
N PHE A 46 9.61 -2.84 -4.86
CA PHE A 46 10.07 -4.17 -5.22
C PHE A 46 11.36 -4.14 -6.04
N LEU A 47 11.38 -3.39 -7.16
CA LEU A 47 12.56 -3.33 -8.04
C LEU A 47 13.78 -2.74 -7.33
N ARG A 48 13.57 -1.74 -6.45
CA ARG A 48 14.64 -1.21 -5.60
C ARG A 48 15.22 -2.25 -4.66
N GLU A 49 14.37 -2.90 -3.87
CA GLU A 49 14.83 -3.88 -2.88
C GLU A 49 15.42 -5.13 -3.57
N ALA A 50 14.80 -5.62 -4.65
CA ALA A 50 15.31 -6.74 -5.43
C ALA A 50 16.65 -6.41 -6.09
N GLY A 51 16.76 -5.23 -6.72
CA GLY A 51 18.01 -4.78 -7.35
C GLY A 51 19.16 -4.66 -6.36
N ASN A 52 18.90 -4.09 -5.17
CA ASN A 52 19.91 -3.96 -4.12
C ASN A 52 20.34 -5.33 -3.56
N ARG A 53 19.40 -6.23 -3.29
CA ARG A 53 19.72 -7.54 -2.71
C ARG A 53 20.42 -8.47 -3.69
N CYS A 54 20.11 -8.36 -4.98
CA CYS A 54 20.69 -9.22 -6.00
C CYS A 54 22.04 -8.74 -6.52
N ASP A 55 22.51 -7.55 -6.14
CA ASP A 55 23.74 -6.96 -6.69
C ASP A 55 24.99 -7.77 -6.33
N GLU A 56 25.01 -8.41 -5.16
CA GLU A 56 26.11 -9.30 -4.77
C GLU A 56 26.20 -10.55 -5.66
N MET A 57 25.06 -11.07 -6.12
CA MET A 57 24.98 -12.28 -6.95
C MET A 57 25.05 -11.97 -8.45
N LEU A 58 24.47 -10.86 -8.87
CA LEU A 58 24.44 -10.34 -10.24
C LEU A 58 24.81 -8.85 -10.22
N PRO A 59 26.12 -8.54 -10.25
CA PRO A 59 26.60 -7.16 -10.15
C PRO A 59 25.99 -6.24 -11.20
N GLY A 60 25.52 -5.08 -10.74
CA GLY A 60 24.95 -4.02 -11.58
C GLY A 60 23.42 -3.93 -11.49
N THR A 61 22.72 -4.86 -10.85
CA THR A 61 21.27 -4.78 -10.65
C THR A 61 20.87 -3.53 -9.87
N ALA A 62 21.63 -3.14 -8.84
CA ALA A 62 21.36 -1.91 -8.09
C ALA A 62 21.51 -0.65 -8.96
N ALA A 63 22.54 -0.63 -9.81
CA ALA A 63 22.78 0.45 -10.76
C ALA A 63 21.67 0.56 -11.82
N LYS A 64 21.13 -0.58 -12.29
CA LYS A 64 19.98 -0.59 -13.22
C LYS A 64 18.74 0.06 -12.61
N TRP A 65 18.43 -0.21 -11.34
CA TRP A 65 17.33 0.49 -10.65
C TRP A 65 17.63 1.98 -10.54
N LYS A 66 18.83 2.35 -10.07
CA LYS A 66 19.23 3.75 -9.90
C LYS A 66 19.10 4.55 -11.20
N LYS A 67 19.53 3.99 -12.33
CA LYS A 67 19.40 4.60 -13.66
C LYS A 67 17.93 4.87 -14.03
N PHE A 68 17.04 3.95 -13.70
CA PHE A 68 15.61 4.14 -13.93
C PHE A 68 15.03 5.24 -13.03
N ASP A 69 15.38 5.22 -11.74
CA ASP A 69 14.95 6.22 -10.76
C ASP A 69 15.47 7.63 -11.10
N GLU A 70 16.71 7.77 -11.54
CA GLU A 70 17.25 9.06 -12.00
C GLU A 70 16.47 9.61 -13.21
N ARG A 71 16.06 8.74 -14.13
CA ARG A 71 15.32 9.13 -15.34
C ARG A 71 13.85 9.47 -15.05
N PHE A 72 13.20 8.75 -14.12
CA PHE A 72 11.76 8.84 -13.88
C PHE A 72 11.38 9.22 -12.44
N GLY A 73 12.35 9.65 -11.64
CA GLY A 73 12.20 10.01 -10.23
C GLY A 73 11.07 11.01 -9.95
N PRO A 74 10.91 12.08 -10.75
CA PRO A 74 9.76 12.98 -10.61
C PRO A 74 8.39 12.27 -10.76
N ARG A 75 8.30 11.27 -11.66
CA ARG A 75 7.06 10.48 -11.85
C ARG A 75 6.84 9.53 -10.69
N LEU A 76 7.89 8.84 -10.22
CA LEU A 76 7.83 7.97 -9.05
C LEU A 76 7.39 8.76 -7.81
N LYS A 77 8.01 9.92 -7.57
CA LYS A 77 7.62 10.85 -6.51
C LYS A 77 6.15 11.26 -6.63
N SER A 78 5.70 11.61 -7.83
CA SER A 78 4.28 11.97 -8.04
C SER A 78 3.33 10.85 -7.64
N GLN A 79 3.65 9.58 -7.92
CA GLN A 79 2.82 8.44 -7.48
C GLN A 79 2.86 8.26 -5.96
N THR A 80 4.04 8.39 -5.34
CA THR A 80 4.17 8.35 -3.87
C THR A 80 3.37 9.45 -3.19
N ASP A 81 3.38 10.66 -3.73
CA ASP A 81 2.60 11.79 -3.21
C ASP A 81 1.08 11.56 -3.37
N ARG A 82 0.65 10.98 -4.49
CA ARG A 82 -0.75 10.58 -4.71
C ARG A 82 -1.19 9.51 -3.72
N ARG A 83 -0.36 8.48 -3.51
CA ARG A 83 -0.58 7.44 -2.52
C ARG A 83 -0.69 8.02 -1.12
N ALA A 84 0.19 8.94 -0.75
CA ALA A 84 0.11 9.61 0.55
C ALA A 84 -1.24 10.32 0.74
N LYS A 85 -1.69 11.10 -0.25
CA LYS A 85 -3.00 11.77 -0.21
C LYS A 85 -4.16 10.79 -0.12
N MET A 86 -4.12 9.71 -0.88
CA MET A 86 -5.11 8.62 -0.84
C MET A 86 -5.20 8.03 0.58
N PHE A 87 -4.07 7.66 1.18
CA PHE A 87 -4.06 7.11 2.54
C PHE A 87 -4.53 8.13 3.58
N THR A 88 -4.14 9.40 3.46
CA THR A 88 -4.64 10.47 4.35
C THR A 88 -6.15 10.62 4.27
N ARG A 89 -6.72 10.54 3.06
CA ARG A 89 -8.17 10.62 2.86
C ARG A 89 -8.91 9.43 3.48
N GLU A 90 -8.43 8.21 3.22
CA GLU A 90 -9.13 6.98 3.61
C GLU A 90 -8.92 6.58 5.08
N PHE A 91 -7.73 6.82 5.62
CA PHE A 91 -7.34 6.37 6.96
C PHE A 91 -7.15 7.52 7.97
N LYS A 92 -7.28 8.78 7.55
CA LYS A 92 -7.24 9.98 8.40
C LYS A 92 -6.10 9.94 9.42
N LYS A 93 -6.42 9.81 10.71
CA LYS A 93 -5.45 9.82 11.83
C LYS A 93 -4.50 8.60 11.82
N ASP A 94 -4.89 7.50 11.19
CA ASP A 94 -4.09 6.28 11.09
C ASP A 94 -3.30 6.18 9.78
N ALA A 95 -3.40 7.17 8.89
CA ALA A 95 -2.82 7.10 7.55
C ALA A 95 -1.33 6.78 7.53
N LEU A 96 -0.54 7.41 8.41
CA LEU A 96 0.89 7.13 8.51
C LEU A 96 1.15 5.69 8.98
N LYS A 97 0.45 5.24 10.03
CA LYS A 97 0.58 3.89 10.58
C LYS A 97 0.24 2.83 9.55
N VAL A 98 -0.86 3.01 8.83
CA VAL A 98 -1.34 2.07 7.80
C VAL A 98 -0.39 2.07 6.60
N ARG A 99 0.06 3.23 6.13
CA ARG A 99 1.05 3.33 5.04
C ARG A 99 2.36 2.64 5.41
N THR A 100 2.89 2.93 6.60
CA THR A 100 4.12 2.29 7.10
C THR A 100 3.96 0.80 7.29
N TYR A 101 2.78 0.31 7.70
CA TYR A 101 2.50 -1.12 7.75
C TYR A 101 2.60 -1.78 6.37
N PHE A 102 1.97 -1.19 5.34
CA PHE A 102 2.05 -1.74 3.98
C PHE A 102 3.46 -1.66 3.41
N ASP A 103 4.17 -0.55 3.60
CA ASP A 103 5.56 -0.38 3.16
C ASP A 103 6.48 -1.38 3.87
N GLY A 104 6.34 -1.50 5.18
CA GLY A 104 7.07 -2.45 6.00
C GLY A 104 6.80 -3.88 5.58
N ARG A 105 5.55 -4.24 5.27
CA ARG A 105 5.19 -5.58 4.76
C ARG A 105 5.85 -5.87 3.42
N LEU A 106 5.88 -4.91 2.50
CA LEU A 106 6.51 -5.08 1.18
C LEU A 106 8.02 -5.23 1.29
N VAL A 107 8.67 -4.33 2.03
CA VAL A 107 10.12 -4.36 2.25
C VAL A 107 10.51 -5.64 2.99
N THR A 108 9.79 -6.00 4.06
CA THR A 108 10.07 -7.21 4.86
C THR A 108 9.87 -8.49 4.03
N TYR A 109 8.78 -8.56 3.25
CA TYR A 109 8.55 -9.67 2.34
C TYR A 109 9.72 -9.81 1.36
N HIS A 110 10.07 -8.74 0.64
CA HIS A 110 11.16 -8.78 -0.32
C HIS A 110 12.55 -8.94 0.29
N ARG A 111 12.76 -8.67 1.58
CA ARG A 111 14.02 -8.95 2.29
C ARG A 111 14.12 -10.37 2.84
N ASN A 112 12.98 -11.03 3.06
CA ASN A 112 12.93 -12.39 3.61
C ASN A 112 12.78 -13.46 2.54
N VAL A 113 12.47 -13.10 1.29
CA VAL A 113 12.51 -14.05 0.17
C VAL A 113 13.93 -14.61 0.04
N PRO A 114 14.12 -15.94 0.04
CA PRO A 114 15.42 -16.56 -0.20
C PRO A 114 16.02 -16.09 -1.52
N LEU A 115 17.28 -15.62 -1.49
CA LEU A 115 17.99 -15.25 -2.71
C LEU A 115 18.42 -16.52 -3.43
N THR A 116 17.92 -16.67 -4.64
CA THR A 116 18.31 -17.75 -5.56
C THR A 116 18.77 -17.12 -6.87
N THR A 117 19.58 -17.85 -7.64
CA THR A 117 19.99 -17.42 -8.98
C THR A 117 18.78 -17.12 -9.87
N ALA A 118 17.72 -17.93 -9.77
CA ALA A 118 16.50 -17.71 -10.52
C ALA A 118 15.78 -16.41 -10.13
N TYR A 119 15.65 -16.13 -8.83
CA TYR A 119 15.06 -14.88 -8.35
C TYR A 119 15.84 -13.66 -8.84
N CYS A 120 17.18 -13.70 -8.73
CA CYS A 120 18.01 -12.58 -9.15
C CYS A 120 18.05 -12.40 -10.67
N ALA A 121 18.08 -13.49 -11.45
CA ALA A 121 17.96 -13.41 -12.90
C ALA A 121 16.61 -12.81 -13.34
N GLN A 122 15.53 -13.14 -12.63
CA GLN A 122 14.21 -12.55 -12.89
C GLN A 122 14.20 -11.05 -12.57
N ALA A 123 14.75 -10.64 -11.41
CA ALA A 123 14.85 -9.25 -11.02
C ALA A 123 15.69 -8.44 -12.03
N ASP A 124 16.82 -8.99 -12.46
CA ASP A 124 17.70 -8.38 -13.46
C ASP A 124 16.98 -8.18 -14.80
N LYS A 125 16.27 -9.20 -15.28
CA LYS A 125 15.44 -9.12 -16.49
C LYS A 125 14.36 -8.04 -16.38
N MET A 126 13.68 -7.95 -15.25
CA MET A 126 12.66 -6.90 -15.03
C MET A 126 13.27 -5.51 -15.06
N LEU A 127 14.44 -5.33 -14.44
CA LEU A 127 15.20 -4.07 -14.43
C LEU A 127 15.68 -3.67 -15.83
N ASP A 128 16.16 -4.62 -16.63
CA ASP A 128 16.51 -4.38 -18.03
C ASP A 128 15.30 -3.97 -18.86
N ASP A 129 14.18 -4.66 -18.67
CA ASP A 129 12.94 -4.37 -19.38
C ASP A 129 12.41 -2.96 -19.08
N VAL A 130 12.43 -2.50 -17.83
CA VAL A 130 11.99 -1.13 -17.50
C VAL A 130 12.97 -0.08 -17.99
N ASN A 131 14.28 -0.36 -18.00
CA ASN A 131 15.28 0.57 -18.54
C ASN A 131 15.18 0.70 -20.07
N ARG A 132 14.84 -0.40 -20.76
CA ARG A 132 14.63 -0.46 -22.21
C ARG A 132 13.32 0.19 -22.64
N ARG A 133 12.21 -0.14 -21.98
CA ARG A 133 10.85 0.30 -22.34
C ARG A 133 10.40 1.58 -21.65
N GLY A 134 11.18 2.06 -20.68
CA GLY A 134 10.89 3.26 -19.90
C GLY A 134 9.61 3.15 -19.08
N TRP A 135 8.98 4.30 -18.82
CA TRP A 135 7.79 4.40 -17.96
C TRP A 135 6.61 3.52 -18.41
N GLY A 136 6.42 3.33 -19.72
CA GLY A 136 5.37 2.45 -20.23
C GLY A 136 5.62 0.99 -19.84
N GLY A 137 6.86 0.50 -19.98
CA GLY A 137 7.24 -0.84 -19.53
C GLY A 137 7.11 -1.03 -18.03
N PHE A 138 7.52 -0.03 -17.25
CA PHE A 138 7.32 -0.02 -15.79
C PHE A 138 5.84 -0.12 -15.41
N THR A 139 4.98 0.65 -16.08
CA THR A 139 3.55 0.65 -15.81
C THR A 139 2.90 -0.70 -16.15
N GLU A 140 3.27 -1.31 -17.27
CA GLU A 140 2.75 -2.63 -17.65
C GLU A 140 3.25 -3.74 -16.72
N GLN A 141 4.54 -3.72 -16.33
CA GLN A 141 5.04 -4.66 -15.34
C GLN A 141 4.32 -4.52 -14.00
N ALA A 142 4.10 -3.28 -13.52
CA ALA A 142 3.45 -3.04 -12.23
C ALA A 142 2.04 -3.66 -12.18
N LYS A 143 1.26 -3.59 -13.27
CA LYS A 143 -0.08 -4.21 -13.35
C LYS A 143 -0.03 -5.73 -13.20
N VAL A 144 0.97 -6.38 -13.79
CA VAL A 144 1.10 -7.84 -13.80
C VAL A 144 1.69 -8.34 -12.48
N VAL A 145 2.78 -7.72 -12.02
CA VAL A 145 3.56 -8.17 -10.87
C VAL A 145 2.87 -7.83 -9.55
N GLN A 146 2.19 -6.68 -9.47
CA GLN A 146 1.54 -6.19 -8.24
C GLN A 146 0.02 -6.38 -8.29
N ASN A 147 -0.44 -7.45 -8.93
CA ASN A 147 -1.88 -7.72 -9.08
C ASN A 147 -2.56 -8.05 -7.73
N GLU A 148 -1.80 -8.47 -6.73
CA GLU A 148 -2.26 -8.71 -5.36
C GLU A 148 -2.77 -7.45 -4.65
N VAL A 149 -2.50 -6.25 -5.18
CA VAL A 149 -3.15 -5.01 -4.72
C VAL A 149 -4.68 -5.14 -4.76
N LEU A 150 -5.23 -5.87 -5.75
CA LEU A 150 -6.65 -6.13 -5.86
C LEU A 150 -7.20 -7.05 -4.76
N LEU A 151 -6.33 -7.81 -4.08
CA LEU A 151 -6.69 -8.65 -2.94
C LEU A 151 -6.64 -7.87 -1.63
N ASP A 152 -5.73 -6.90 -1.51
CA ASP A 152 -5.60 -6.05 -0.32
C ASP A 152 -6.69 -4.97 -0.23
N TYR A 153 -7.15 -4.46 -1.38
CA TYR A 153 -8.14 -3.40 -1.46
C TYR A 153 -9.28 -3.77 -2.40
N LYS A 154 -10.54 -3.51 -2.01
CA LYS A 154 -11.67 -3.68 -2.93
C LYS A 154 -11.61 -2.59 -4.00
N ALA A 155 -12.05 -2.85 -5.22
CA ALA A 155 -12.37 -1.75 -6.14
C ALA A 155 -13.63 -1.04 -5.62
N CYS A 156 -13.66 0.29 -5.63
CA CYS A 156 -14.93 0.98 -5.40
C CYS A 156 -15.83 0.69 -6.62
N SER A 157 -16.85 -0.15 -6.44
CA SER A 157 -17.94 -0.24 -7.41
C SER A 157 -18.60 1.14 -7.46
N GLY A 158 -18.61 1.77 -8.63
CA GLY A 158 -19.49 2.91 -8.87
C GLY A 158 -20.93 2.45 -8.64
N GLY A 159 -21.53 2.96 -7.57
CA GLY A 159 -22.91 2.72 -7.14
C GLY A 159 -23.28 3.78 -6.11
#